data_AF-A0A7J0D617-F1
#
_entry.id   AF-A0A7J0D617-F1
#
_cell.length_a   1.000
_cell.length_b   1.000
_cell.length_c   1.000
_cell.angle_alpha   90.00
_cell.angle_beta   90.00
_cell.angle_gamma   90.00
#
_symmetry.space_group_name_H-M   'P 1'
#
loop_
_entity.id
_entity.type
_entity.pdbx_description
1 polymer ?
#
loop_
_entity_poly.entity_id
_entity_poly.type
_entity_poly.pdbx_seq_one_letter_code
_entity_poly.pdbx_strand_id
1 'polypeptide(L)'
;MSQSALARTVGVTPKTVERWVADASRAPHPGTREDVSAALGVGADMLWPRAVRDVIKTGPEREIVDAYPYRNACPTSVWSRLIDGAEREITFAGYTNYFLWQEQSRLSDRLRAKASAGCKVRFLIGDPASDVTRRREEIEGVPLTVGTRIRITLDALRRMGAVEGLEARFSDDHIALSVFSFDDEMLVTPHLSSLLGHESPMLHLRRLGTTGCSTGSRGT
;
A
#
# COMPACT_ATOMS: atom_id res chain seq x y z
N MET A 1 41.00 1.11 -10.71
CA MET A 1 40.89 0.14 -11.82
C MET A 1 40.97 0.88 -13.15
N SER A 2 41.59 0.33 -14.21
CA SER A 2 41.64 0.98 -15.54
C SER A 2 40.36 0.73 -16.34
N GLN A 3 40.04 1.58 -17.32
CA GLN A 3 38.82 1.43 -18.15
C GLN A 3 38.79 0.10 -18.89
N SER A 4 39.91 -0.35 -19.46
CA SER A 4 40.03 -1.65 -20.12
C SER A 4 39.91 -2.84 -19.17
N ALA A 5 40.33 -2.68 -17.91
CA ALA A 5 40.13 -3.70 -16.89
C ALA A 5 38.66 -3.81 -16.50
N LEU A 6 37.99 -2.67 -16.27
CA LEU A 6 36.55 -2.62 -15.99
C LEU A 6 35.73 -3.23 -17.13
N ALA A 7 36.06 -2.88 -18.37
CA ALA A 7 35.38 -3.40 -19.56
C ALA A 7 35.40 -4.94 -19.62
N ARG A 8 36.55 -5.55 -19.33
CA ARG A 8 36.67 -7.02 -19.25
C ARG A 8 35.87 -7.63 -18.11
N THR A 9 35.89 -7.00 -16.93
CA THR A 9 35.18 -7.49 -15.74
C THR A 9 33.67 -7.54 -15.96
N VAL A 10 33.11 -6.54 -16.65
CA VAL A 10 31.64 -6.39 -16.83
C VAL A 10 31.15 -6.79 -18.22
N GLY A 11 32.01 -7.42 -19.03
CA GLY A 11 31.62 -7.98 -20.32
C GLY A 11 31.27 -6.96 -21.42
N VAL A 12 31.85 -5.76 -21.39
CA VAL A 12 31.63 -4.70 -22.40
C VAL A 12 32.92 -4.28 -23.11
N THR A 13 32.81 -3.45 -24.15
CA THR A 13 34.00 -2.91 -24.84
C THR A 13 34.61 -1.73 -24.08
N PRO A 14 35.94 -1.51 -24.15
CA PRO A 14 36.58 -0.33 -23.56
C PRO A 14 35.98 0.99 -24.05
N LYS A 15 35.59 1.06 -25.33
CA LYS A 15 34.92 2.22 -25.94
C LYS A 15 33.54 2.51 -25.31
N THR A 16 32.86 1.48 -24.82
CA THR A 16 31.60 1.63 -24.06
C THR A 16 31.86 2.29 -22.71
N VAL A 17 32.92 1.87 -22.02
CA VAL A 17 33.33 2.44 -20.73
C VAL A 17 33.79 3.90 -20.90
N GLU A 18 34.58 4.19 -21.93
CA GLU A 18 35.00 5.56 -22.28
C GLU A 18 33.79 6.48 -22.47
N ARG A 19 32.73 6.00 -23.14
CA ARG A 19 31.50 6.76 -23.35
C ARG A 19 30.73 7.06 -22.06
N TRP A 20 30.75 6.17 -21.07
CA TRP A 20 30.14 6.44 -19.76
C TRP A 20 30.93 7.48 -18.97
N VAL A 21 32.25 7.48 -19.08
CA VAL A 21 33.12 8.46 -18.41
C VAL A 21 33.02 9.83 -19.09
N ALA A 22 32.92 9.87 -20.42
CA ALA A 22 32.86 11.11 -21.19
C ALA A 22 31.50 11.82 -21.13
N ASP A 23 30.42 11.08 -20.85
CA ASP A 23 29.05 11.59 -20.87
C ASP A 23 28.30 11.17 -19.61
N ALA A 24 28.20 12.09 -18.64
CA ALA A 24 27.49 11.87 -17.38
C ALA A 24 25.97 11.64 -17.54
N SER A 25 25.42 11.86 -18.74
CA SER A 25 24.02 11.54 -19.05
C SER A 25 23.81 10.09 -19.53
N ARG A 26 24.90 9.38 -19.87
CA ARG A 26 24.84 7.98 -20.30
C ARG A 26 25.03 7.04 -19.12
N ALA A 27 24.05 6.18 -18.91
CA ALA A 27 24.13 5.08 -17.96
C ALA A 27 24.12 3.72 -18.69
N PRO A 28 24.83 2.71 -18.16
CA PRO A 28 24.67 1.33 -18.60
C PRO A 28 23.23 0.81 -18.40
N HIS A 29 22.91 -0.30 -19.06
CA HIS A 29 21.70 -1.08 -18.79
C HIS A 29 21.69 -1.60 -17.33
N PRO A 30 20.50 -1.86 -16.73
CA PRO A 30 20.38 -2.23 -15.32
C PRO A 30 21.34 -3.32 -14.84
N GLY A 31 21.39 -4.48 -15.52
CA GLY A 31 22.30 -5.57 -15.14
C GLY A 31 23.78 -5.16 -15.21
N THR A 32 24.18 -4.44 -16.27
CA THR A 32 25.55 -3.92 -16.40
C THR A 32 25.89 -2.88 -15.34
N ARG A 33 24.91 -2.12 -14.81
CA ARG A 33 25.17 -1.17 -13.70
C ARG A 33 25.50 -1.91 -12.41
N GLU A 34 24.79 -2.99 -12.11
CA GLU A 34 25.05 -3.84 -10.95
C GLU A 34 26.45 -4.45 -11.03
N ASP A 35 26.82 -4.98 -12.20
CA ASP A 35 28.16 -5.54 -12.45
C ASP A 35 29.26 -4.48 -12.28
N VAL A 36 29.05 -3.25 -12.78
CA VAL A 36 30.00 -2.15 -12.63
C VAL A 36 30.10 -1.68 -11.18
N SER A 37 28.97 -1.60 -10.47
CA SER A 37 28.94 -1.26 -9.04
C SER A 37 29.69 -2.28 -8.19
N ALA A 38 29.48 -3.57 -8.45
CA ALA A 38 30.21 -4.65 -7.78
C ALA A 38 31.72 -4.59 -8.08
N ALA A 39 32.10 -4.35 -9.34
CA ALA A 39 33.49 -4.26 -9.77
C ALA A 39 34.23 -3.03 -9.20
N LEU A 40 33.52 -1.93 -8.93
CA LEU A 40 34.09 -0.69 -8.38
C LEU A 40 33.93 -0.57 -6.86
N GLY A 41 33.10 -1.38 -6.23
CA GLY A 41 32.77 -1.27 -4.80
C GLY A 41 31.99 0.01 -4.46
N VAL A 42 31.31 0.60 -5.43
CA VAL A 42 30.54 1.85 -5.28
C VAL A 42 29.10 1.62 -5.72
N GLY A 43 28.15 2.05 -4.89
CA GLY A 43 26.71 1.92 -5.17
C GLY A 43 26.28 2.59 -6.49
N ALA A 44 25.34 1.98 -7.19
CA ALA A 44 24.84 2.47 -8.49
C ALA A 44 24.14 3.84 -8.37
N ASP A 45 23.61 4.16 -7.19
CA ASP A 45 23.04 5.45 -6.80
C ASP A 45 24.09 6.57 -6.76
N MET A 46 25.32 6.24 -6.37
CA MET A 46 26.45 7.17 -6.38
C MET A 46 27.04 7.36 -7.78
N LEU A 47 27.07 6.30 -8.60
CA LEU A 47 27.62 6.34 -9.96
C LEU A 47 26.64 6.97 -10.97
N TRP A 48 25.34 6.68 -10.85
CA TRP A 48 24.31 7.20 -11.75
C TRP A 48 23.04 7.64 -11.01
N PRO A 49 23.12 8.73 -10.21
CA PRO A 49 21.99 9.21 -9.41
C PRO A 49 20.76 9.58 -10.25
N ARG A 50 20.95 10.03 -11.50
CA ARG A 50 19.85 10.31 -12.43
C ARG A 50 19.25 9.05 -13.04
N ALA A 51 20.08 8.07 -13.41
CA ALA A 51 19.58 6.84 -14.05
C ALA A 51 18.89 5.90 -13.06
N VAL A 52 19.24 5.97 -11.77
CA VAL A 52 18.51 5.31 -10.67
C VAL A 52 17.18 6.03 -10.40
N ARG A 53 17.16 7.37 -10.51
CA ARG A 53 15.89 8.13 -10.49
C ARG A 53 15.04 7.84 -11.73
N ASP A 54 15.64 7.62 -12.89
CA ASP A 54 15.01 7.30 -14.18
C ASP A 54 14.64 5.81 -14.34
N VAL A 55 14.89 4.96 -13.33
CA VAL A 55 14.08 3.75 -13.11
C VAL A 55 12.69 4.18 -12.60
N ILE A 56 12.08 5.13 -13.31
CA ILE A 56 10.66 5.45 -13.21
C ILE A 56 9.95 4.34 -13.98
N LYS A 57 9.68 3.25 -13.25
CA LYS A 57 8.73 2.16 -13.54
C LYS A 57 7.97 2.35 -14.86
N THR A 58 8.51 1.77 -15.94
CA THR A 58 7.86 1.77 -17.26
C THR A 58 7.03 0.50 -17.37
N GLY A 59 5.73 0.59 -17.05
CA GLY A 59 4.80 -0.54 -17.17
C GLY A 59 3.77 -0.64 -16.02
N PRO A 60 3.12 -1.81 -15.84
CA PRO A 60 2.14 -2.08 -14.77
C PRO A 60 2.67 -1.81 -13.35
N GLU A 61 3.99 -1.82 -13.17
CA GLU A 61 4.68 -1.50 -11.92
C GLU A 61 4.46 -0.05 -11.44
N ARG A 62 4.02 0.83 -12.34
CA ARG A 62 3.65 2.22 -12.06
C ARG A 62 2.41 2.29 -11.14
N GLU A 63 1.65 1.19 -11.05
CA GLU A 63 0.54 1.07 -10.10
C GLU A 63 1.01 0.83 -8.67
N ILE A 64 2.27 0.44 -8.40
CA ILE A 64 2.79 0.37 -7.02
C ILE A 64 3.45 1.70 -6.69
N VAL A 65 2.82 2.49 -5.83
CA VAL A 65 3.37 3.74 -5.32
C VAL A 65 4.46 3.44 -4.29
N ASP A 66 4.17 2.56 -3.32
CA ASP A 66 5.08 2.21 -2.24
C ASP A 66 4.78 0.81 -1.68
N ALA A 67 5.74 0.21 -0.99
CA ALA A 67 5.60 -1.07 -0.30
C ALA A 67 6.20 -0.97 1.11
N TYR A 68 5.36 -1.22 2.12
CA TYR A 68 5.74 -1.19 3.52
C TYR A 68 5.89 -2.62 4.05
N PRO A 69 6.96 -2.91 4.83
CA PRO A 69 7.20 -4.26 5.36
C PRO A 69 6.10 -4.75 6.30
N TYR A 70 5.38 -3.82 6.93
CA TYR A 70 4.23 -4.08 7.79
C TYR A 70 3.27 -2.88 7.81
N ARG A 71 1.98 -3.09 8.15
CA ARG A 71 0.91 -2.07 8.08
C ARG A 71 1.27 -0.79 8.84
N ASN A 72 1.83 -0.92 10.04
CA ASN A 72 2.24 0.21 10.89
C ASN A 72 3.55 0.88 10.46
N ALA A 73 4.26 0.36 9.45
CA ALA A 73 5.37 1.09 8.80
C ALA A 73 4.84 2.12 7.80
N CYS A 74 3.59 1.99 7.34
CA CYS A 74 2.97 3.03 6.53
C CYS A 74 2.74 4.28 7.40
N PRO A 75 3.33 5.44 7.04
CA PRO A 75 3.17 6.64 7.84
C PRO A 75 1.71 7.07 7.95
N THR A 76 1.30 7.53 9.14
CA THR A 76 -0.06 8.05 9.36
C THR A 76 -0.40 9.24 8.45
N SER A 77 0.62 9.97 7.97
CA SER A 77 0.48 11.04 6.98
C SER A 77 0.05 10.54 5.59
N VAL A 78 0.42 9.31 5.19
CA VAL A 78 -0.04 8.71 3.93
C VAL A 78 -1.54 8.45 3.99
N TRP A 79 -1.99 7.82 5.08
CA TRP A 79 -3.41 7.63 5.36
C TRP A 79 -4.17 8.95 5.41
N SER A 80 -3.63 9.96 6.11
CA SER A 80 -4.28 11.25 6.21
C SER A 80 -4.44 11.90 4.85
N ARG A 81 -3.36 11.91 4.04
CA ARG A 81 -3.38 12.45 2.68
C ARG A 81 -4.41 11.75 1.80
N LEU A 82 -4.51 10.42 1.89
CA LEU A 82 -5.45 9.63 1.10
C LEU A 82 -6.91 9.91 1.52
N ILE A 83 -7.20 9.94 2.82
CA ILE A 83 -8.52 10.27 3.35
C ILE A 83 -8.91 11.71 2.97
N ASP A 84 -8.00 12.66 3.11
CA ASP A 84 -8.26 14.08 2.80
C ASP A 84 -8.31 14.36 1.29
N GLY A 85 -7.62 13.55 0.48
CA GLY A 85 -7.58 13.68 -0.97
C GLY A 85 -8.75 13.03 -1.69
N ALA A 86 -9.43 12.06 -1.08
CA ALA A 86 -10.54 11.35 -1.73
C ALA A 86 -11.77 12.24 -1.91
N GLU A 87 -12.37 12.23 -3.10
CA GLU A 87 -13.51 13.06 -3.48
C GLU A 87 -14.75 12.22 -3.83
N ARG A 88 -14.60 11.03 -4.41
CA ARG A 88 -15.74 10.24 -4.92
C ARG A 88 -16.11 9.09 -4.01
N GLU A 89 -15.14 8.27 -3.62
CA GLU A 89 -15.37 7.09 -2.78
C GLU A 89 -14.19 6.75 -1.87
N ILE A 90 -14.52 6.44 -0.62
CA ILE A 90 -13.64 5.87 0.38
C ILE A 90 -14.23 4.54 0.83
N THR A 91 -13.46 3.45 0.73
CA THR A 91 -13.86 2.14 1.27
C THR A 91 -12.82 1.64 2.26
N PHE A 92 -13.26 1.34 3.48
CA PHE A 92 -12.48 0.67 4.50
C PHE A 92 -12.95 -0.80 4.60
N ALA A 93 -12.36 -1.67 3.78
CA ALA A 93 -12.62 -3.10 3.79
C ALA A 93 -11.54 -3.85 4.58
N GLY A 94 -11.49 -3.60 5.88
CA GLY A 94 -10.68 -4.35 6.84
C GLY A 94 -11.56 -5.03 7.88
N TYR A 95 -11.17 -6.22 8.32
CA TYR A 95 -12.01 -7.03 9.22
C TYR A 95 -12.35 -6.32 10.54
N THR A 96 -11.43 -5.49 11.08
CA THR A 96 -11.63 -4.81 12.36
C THR A 96 -11.65 -3.28 12.27
N ASN A 97 -10.85 -2.64 11.40
CA ASN A 97 -10.76 -1.18 11.16
C ASN A 97 -10.49 -0.26 12.38
N TYR A 98 -10.42 -0.78 13.60
CA TYR A 98 -10.38 0.01 14.85
C TYR A 98 -9.19 0.96 14.95
N PHE A 99 -8.06 0.60 14.33
CA PHE A 99 -6.83 1.39 14.33
C PHE A 99 -7.02 2.76 13.68
N LEU A 100 -7.99 2.91 12.75
CA LEU A 100 -8.26 4.18 12.09
C LEU A 100 -8.58 5.28 13.10
N TRP A 101 -9.37 4.98 14.14
CA TRP A 101 -9.72 5.96 15.18
C TRP A 101 -8.58 6.25 16.16
N GLN A 102 -7.56 5.40 16.22
CA GLN A 102 -6.38 5.61 17.07
C GLN A 102 -5.32 6.42 16.33
N GLU A 103 -5.15 6.16 15.04
CA GLU A 103 -4.06 6.70 14.23
C GLU A 103 -4.48 7.97 13.47
N GLN A 104 -5.76 8.18 13.22
CA GLN A 104 -6.27 9.32 12.44
C GLN A 104 -7.04 10.31 13.32
N SER A 105 -6.38 11.44 13.61
CA SER A 105 -6.97 12.55 14.34
C SER A 105 -8.26 13.04 13.66
N ARG A 106 -9.30 13.25 14.48
CA ARG A 106 -10.60 13.80 14.06
C ARG A 106 -11.24 13.05 12.89
N LEU A 107 -10.98 11.74 12.76
CA LEU A 107 -11.50 10.93 11.65
C LEU A 107 -13.01 11.07 11.47
N SER A 108 -13.78 11.03 12.56
CA SER A 108 -15.24 11.17 12.51
C SER A 108 -15.69 12.49 11.85
N ASP A 109 -15.05 13.62 12.19
CA ASP A 109 -15.35 14.92 11.58
C ASP A 109 -14.99 14.91 10.09
N ARG A 110 -13.82 14.35 9.75
CA ARG A 110 -13.32 14.27 8.37
C ARG A 110 -14.23 13.43 7.49
N LEU A 111 -14.64 12.25 7.95
CA LEU A 111 -15.57 11.39 7.22
C LEU A 111 -16.95 12.02 7.06
N ARG A 112 -17.44 12.74 8.08
CA ARG A 112 -18.70 13.50 7.96
C ARG A 112 -18.58 14.59 6.90
N ALA A 113 -17.49 15.35 6.91
CA ALA A 113 -17.25 16.40 5.91
C ALA A 113 -17.15 15.82 4.49
N LYS A 114 -16.50 14.67 4.32
CA LYS A 114 -16.41 13.95 3.04
C LYS A 114 -17.80 13.52 2.55
N ALA A 115 -18.57 12.88 3.42
CA ALA A 115 -19.92 12.44 3.09
C ALA A 115 -20.84 13.62 2.71
N SER A 116 -20.79 14.73 3.47
CA SER A 116 -21.53 15.96 3.15
C SER A 116 -21.10 16.61 1.83
N ALA A 117 -19.87 16.39 1.38
CA ALA A 117 -19.37 16.85 0.08
C ALA A 117 -19.75 15.91 -1.09
N GLY A 118 -20.51 14.83 -0.82
CA GLY A 118 -20.95 13.86 -1.82
C GLY A 118 -20.04 12.65 -2.00
N CYS A 119 -18.97 12.52 -1.21
CA CYS A 119 -18.10 11.34 -1.22
C CYS A 119 -18.80 10.16 -0.55
N LYS A 120 -18.83 8.99 -1.20
CA LYS A 120 -19.38 7.77 -0.61
C LYS A 120 -18.37 7.15 0.34
N VAL A 121 -18.78 6.88 1.58
CA VAL A 121 -17.93 6.24 2.59
C VAL A 121 -18.49 4.86 2.92
N ARG A 122 -17.69 3.82 2.74
CA ARG A 122 -18.11 2.42 2.97
C ARG A 122 -17.21 1.75 3.98
N PHE A 123 -17.80 1.03 4.91
CA PHE A 123 -17.11 0.12 5.81
C PHE A 123 -17.59 -1.30 5.55
N LEU A 124 -16.64 -2.20 5.31
CA LEU A 124 -16.87 -3.65 5.38
C LEU A 124 -16.12 -4.16 6.60
N ILE A 125 -16.84 -4.73 7.56
CA ILE A 125 -16.34 -5.11 8.88
C ILE A 125 -16.72 -6.58 9.14
N GLY A 126 -15.92 -7.33 9.89
CA GLY A 126 -16.34 -8.66 10.33
C GLY A 126 -17.56 -8.61 11.25
N ASP A 127 -18.39 -9.65 11.23
CA ASP A 127 -19.47 -9.80 12.21
C ASP A 127 -18.90 -10.29 13.55
N PRO A 128 -19.05 -9.55 14.67
CA PRO A 128 -18.51 -9.96 15.96
C PRO A 128 -19.20 -11.19 16.57
N ALA A 129 -20.37 -11.59 16.07
CA ALA A 129 -21.12 -12.76 16.50
C ALA A 129 -20.89 -13.99 15.61
N SER A 130 -20.17 -13.85 14.49
CA SER A 130 -19.94 -14.96 13.56
C SER A 130 -18.97 -16.01 14.11
N ASP A 131 -19.18 -17.25 13.66
CA ASP A 131 -18.26 -18.37 13.92
C ASP A 131 -16.85 -18.09 13.35
N VAL A 132 -16.76 -17.37 12.24
CA VAL A 132 -15.48 -16.94 11.62
C VAL A 132 -14.71 -16.03 12.57
N THR A 133 -15.36 -15.04 13.18
CA THR A 133 -14.73 -14.18 14.18
C THR A 133 -14.29 -14.99 15.39
N ARG A 134 -15.17 -15.85 15.95
CA ARG A 134 -14.84 -16.69 17.10
C ARG A 134 -13.61 -17.55 16.84
N ARG A 135 -13.57 -18.22 15.69
CA ARG A 135 -12.44 -19.09 15.31
C ARG A 135 -11.14 -18.30 15.16
N ARG A 136 -11.22 -17.10 14.58
CA ARG A 136 -10.05 -16.21 14.45
C ARG A 136 -9.55 -15.72 15.81
N GLU A 137 -10.45 -15.42 16.75
CA GLU A 137 -10.07 -15.06 18.12
C GLU A 137 -9.32 -16.19 18.84
N GLU A 138 -9.79 -17.44 18.70
CA GLU A 138 -9.11 -18.62 19.25
C GLU A 138 -7.69 -18.78 18.71
N ILE A 139 -7.50 -18.56 17.40
CA ILE A 139 -6.19 -18.67 16.74
C ILE A 139 -5.26 -17.54 17.16
N GLU A 140 -5.75 -16.29 17.17
CA GLU A 140 -4.91 -15.14 17.51
C GLU A 140 -4.51 -15.13 19.00
N GLY A 141 -5.37 -15.61 19.91
CA GLY A 141 -5.01 -15.84 21.31
C GLY A 141 -4.56 -14.60 22.10
N VAL A 142 -4.90 -13.39 21.62
CA VAL A 142 -4.48 -12.11 22.24
C VAL A 142 -5.56 -11.51 23.14
N PRO A 143 -5.18 -10.74 24.20
CA PRO A 143 -6.14 -10.13 25.12
C PRO A 143 -7.14 -9.17 24.45
N LEU A 144 -6.68 -8.39 23.48
CA LEU A 144 -7.55 -7.52 22.69
C LEU A 144 -8.15 -8.31 21.53
N THR A 145 -9.25 -9.00 21.80
CA THR A 145 -9.88 -9.97 20.89
C THR A 145 -10.40 -9.31 19.59
N VAL A 146 -10.52 -10.10 18.52
CA VAL A 146 -11.01 -9.65 17.19
C VAL A 146 -12.38 -8.99 17.29
N GLY A 147 -13.34 -9.63 17.94
CA GLY A 147 -14.70 -9.15 18.20
C GLY A 147 -14.70 -7.88 19.04
N THR A 148 -13.77 -7.74 19.99
CA THR A 148 -13.64 -6.49 20.75
C THR A 148 -13.19 -5.35 19.84
N ARG A 149 -12.22 -5.58 18.96
CA ARG A 149 -11.77 -4.60 17.96
C ARG A 149 -12.88 -4.23 16.97
N ILE A 150 -13.67 -5.20 16.52
CA ILE A 150 -14.87 -4.95 15.72
C ILE A 150 -15.86 -4.06 16.47
N ARG A 151 -16.16 -4.37 17.73
CA ARG A 151 -17.09 -3.57 18.56
C ARG A 151 -16.62 -2.14 18.77
N ILE A 152 -15.30 -1.90 18.89
CA ILE A 152 -14.74 -0.54 18.95
C ILE A 152 -15.09 0.25 17.68
N THR A 153 -14.90 -0.34 16.51
CA THR A 153 -15.28 0.29 15.23
C THR A 153 -16.78 0.57 15.16
N LEU A 154 -17.61 -0.41 15.53
CA LEU A 154 -19.06 -0.24 15.53
C LEU A 154 -19.53 0.86 16.49
N ASP A 155 -18.93 0.96 17.67
CA ASP A 155 -19.22 2.03 18.63
C ASP A 155 -18.83 3.40 18.06
N ALA A 156 -17.64 3.50 17.45
CA ALA A 156 -17.18 4.73 16.83
C ALA A 156 -18.09 5.19 15.68
N LEU A 157 -18.53 4.27 14.82
CA LEU A 157 -19.51 4.54 13.77
C LEU A 157 -20.87 4.93 14.35
N ARG A 158 -21.35 4.25 15.40
CA ARG A 158 -22.61 4.59 16.07
C ARG A 158 -22.57 6.01 16.66
N ARG A 159 -21.45 6.42 17.26
CA ARG A 159 -21.27 7.78 17.80
C ARG A 159 -21.29 8.86 16.72
N MET A 160 -20.99 8.52 15.47
CA MET A 160 -21.17 9.45 14.35
C MET A 160 -22.66 9.69 14.02
N GLY A 161 -23.57 8.84 14.50
CA GLY A 161 -24.98 8.91 14.15
C GLY A 161 -25.24 8.65 12.67
N ALA A 162 -26.44 8.97 12.20
CA ALA A 162 -26.77 8.87 10.78
C ALA A 162 -25.99 9.92 9.98
N VAL A 163 -25.24 9.46 8.97
CA VAL A 163 -24.51 10.29 8.01
C VAL A 163 -24.91 9.82 6.62
N GLU A 164 -25.58 10.66 5.86
CA GLU A 164 -25.95 10.34 4.47
C GLU A 164 -24.70 10.09 3.63
N GLY A 165 -24.70 9.01 2.84
CA GLY A 165 -23.52 8.61 2.05
C GLY A 165 -22.49 7.76 2.80
N LEU A 166 -22.68 7.52 4.11
CA LEU A 166 -21.88 6.57 4.89
C LEU A 166 -22.66 5.27 5.12
N GLU A 167 -22.07 4.14 4.72
CA GLU A 167 -22.62 2.80 4.92
C GLU A 167 -21.63 1.90 5.65
N ALA A 168 -22.13 1.05 6.55
CA ALA A 168 -21.35 -0.02 7.17
C ALA A 168 -22.08 -1.34 7.02
N ARG A 169 -21.36 -2.38 6.58
CA ARG A 169 -21.90 -3.73 6.36
C ARG A 169 -21.00 -4.78 6.99
N PHE A 170 -21.61 -5.90 7.36
CA PHE A 170 -20.86 -7.06 7.82
C PHE A 170 -20.40 -7.93 6.65
N SER A 171 -19.25 -8.58 6.84
CA SER A 171 -18.76 -9.69 6.05
C SER A 171 -18.83 -10.95 6.90
N ASP A 172 -19.39 -12.01 6.34
CA ASP A 172 -19.45 -13.36 6.91
C ASP A 172 -18.33 -14.28 6.39
N ASP A 173 -17.55 -13.83 5.41
CA ASP A 173 -16.44 -14.60 4.83
C ASP A 173 -15.06 -14.21 5.40
N HIS A 174 -14.11 -15.14 5.29
CA HIS A 174 -12.71 -14.93 5.63
C HIS A 174 -12.10 -13.86 4.72
N ILE A 175 -11.92 -12.66 5.27
CA ILE A 175 -11.18 -11.59 4.59
C ILE A 175 -9.69 -11.96 4.56
N ALA A 176 -9.25 -12.58 3.46
CA ALA A 176 -7.84 -12.89 3.18
C ALA A 176 -6.98 -11.63 2.97
N LEU A 177 -7.61 -10.48 2.70
CA LEU A 177 -6.95 -9.24 2.30
C LEU A 177 -7.74 -8.04 2.84
N SER A 178 -7.12 -7.15 3.63
CA SER A 178 -7.75 -5.85 3.86
C SER A 178 -7.47 -4.91 2.69
N VAL A 179 -8.49 -4.21 2.23
CA VAL A 179 -8.39 -3.21 1.16
C VAL A 179 -8.94 -1.89 1.66
N PHE A 180 -8.15 -0.83 1.52
CA PHE A 180 -8.55 0.53 1.85
C PHE A 180 -8.43 1.36 0.58
N SER A 181 -9.55 1.71 -0.05
CA SER A 181 -9.55 2.45 -1.32
C SER A 181 -9.95 3.90 -1.12
N PHE A 182 -9.32 4.77 -1.89
CA PHE A 182 -9.45 6.23 -1.88
C PHE A 182 -9.42 6.68 -3.35
N ASP A 183 -10.58 6.72 -3.99
CA ASP A 183 -10.71 6.93 -5.43
C ASP A 183 -9.82 6.00 -6.28
N ASP A 184 -8.74 6.55 -6.85
CA ASP A 184 -7.81 5.84 -7.73
C ASP A 184 -6.59 5.31 -6.98
N GLU A 185 -6.52 5.50 -5.65
CA GLU A 185 -5.45 4.96 -4.80
C GLU A 185 -6.01 3.91 -3.84
N MET A 186 -5.18 2.94 -3.44
CA MET A 186 -5.55 1.96 -2.43
C MET A 186 -4.36 1.54 -1.57
N LEU A 187 -4.63 1.19 -0.32
CA LEU A 187 -3.72 0.48 0.57
C LEU A 187 -4.23 -0.95 0.73
N VAL A 188 -3.37 -1.93 0.46
CA VAL A 188 -3.73 -3.34 0.45
C VAL A 188 -2.83 -4.09 1.41
N THR A 189 -3.44 -4.84 2.34
CA THR A 189 -2.70 -5.68 3.30
C THR A 189 -3.15 -7.13 3.19
N PRO A 190 -2.35 -8.04 2.61
CA PRO A 190 -2.66 -9.46 2.63
C PRO A 190 -2.50 -9.98 4.06
N HIS A 191 -3.51 -10.69 4.58
CA HIS A 191 -3.38 -11.38 5.86
C HIS A 191 -2.54 -12.64 5.64
N LEU A 192 -1.25 -12.58 5.96
CA LEU A 192 -0.39 -13.76 6.00
C LEU A 192 -0.82 -14.61 7.20
N SER A 193 -1.16 -15.88 6.96
CA SER A 193 -1.89 -16.80 7.86
C SER A 193 -1.20 -17.16 9.19
N SER A 194 -0.16 -16.43 9.60
CA SER A 194 0.61 -16.70 10.82
C SER A 194 1.04 -15.45 11.59
N LEU A 195 0.63 -14.24 11.18
CA LEU A 195 1.04 -12.99 11.80
C LEU A 195 -0.17 -12.10 12.12
N LEU A 196 -0.09 -11.34 13.21
CA LEU A 196 -1.15 -10.41 13.62
C LEU A 196 -1.35 -9.38 12.49
N GLY A 197 -2.59 -8.95 12.22
CA GLY A 197 -2.90 -8.11 11.04
C GLY A 197 -2.21 -6.73 10.97
N HIS A 198 -1.35 -6.37 11.92
CA HIS A 198 -0.46 -5.20 11.86
C HIS A 198 0.93 -5.52 11.30
N GLU A 199 1.38 -6.77 11.40
CA GLU A 199 2.66 -7.29 10.88
C GLU A 199 2.53 -7.72 9.40
N SER A 200 1.32 -7.69 8.86
CA SER A 200 1.07 -7.93 7.44
C SER A 200 1.67 -6.82 6.58
N PRO A 201 2.33 -7.13 5.46
CA PRO A 201 2.87 -6.12 4.56
C PRO A 201 1.75 -5.23 4.01
N MET A 202 2.09 -4.01 3.61
CA MET A 202 1.15 -3.10 2.97
C MET A 202 1.68 -2.65 1.63
N LEU A 203 0.86 -2.75 0.59
CA LEU A 203 1.12 -2.18 -0.72
C LEU A 203 0.27 -0.93 -0.90
N HIS A 204 0.90 0.19 -1.24
CA HIS A 204 0.19 1.38 -1.71
C HIS A 204 0.13 1.33 -3.23
N LEU A 205 -1.07 1.17 -3.76
CA LEU A 205 -1.33 1.09 -5.18
C LEU A 205 -2.05 2.34 -5.71
N ARG A 206 -1.87 2.63 -6.99
CA ARG A 206 -2.56 3.69 -7.74
C ARG A 206 -2.98 3.14 -9.10
N ARG A 207 -4.26 3.27 -9.43
CA ARG A 207 -4.79 2.92 -10.74
C ARG A 207 -4.29 3.91 -11.80
N LEU A 208 -3.74 3.41 -12.90
CA LEU A 208 -3.21 4.23 -14.00
C LEU A 208 -3.87 3.97 -15.37
N GLY A 209 -4.88 3.09 -15.44
CA GLY A 209 -5.62 2.77 -16.65
C GLY A 209 -7.03 2.23 -16.40
N THR A 210 -7.79 1.95 -17.47
CA THR A 210 -9.17 1.44 -17.42
C THR A 210 -9.27 -0.07 -17.16
N THR A 211 -8.14 -0.78 -17.19
CA THR A 211 -8.04 -2.22 -16.95
C THR A 211 -7.02 -2.47 -15.84
N GLY A 212 -7.49 -2.55 -14.59
CA GLY A 212 -6.64 -2.80 -13.41
C GLY A 212 -7.33 -2.59 -12.04
N CYS A 213 -7.22 -3.60 -11.18
CA CYS A 213 -7.66 -3.79 -9.79
C CYS A 213 -9.03 -3.23 -9.36
N SER A 214 -10.03 -4.14 -9.34
CA SER A 214 -11.44 -4.02 -8.93
C SER A 214 -12.44 -3.53 -9.99
N THR A 215 -12.64 -4.35 -11.03
CA THR A 215 -13.99 -4.47 -11.61
C THR A 215 -14.75 -5.48 -10.77
N GLY A 216 -15.43 -5.00 -9.72
CA GLY A 216 -16.42 -5.79 -9.02
C GLY A 216 -17.48 -6.25 -10.02
N SER A 217 -17.57 -7.56 -10.28
CA SER A 217 -18.68 -8.13 -11.01
C SER A 217 -19.95 -7.79 -10.24
N ARG A 218 -20.82 -6.95 -10.83
CA ARG A 218 -22.20 -6.82 -10.37
C ARG A 218 -22.86 -8.17 -10.60
N GLY A 219 -22.94 -8.97 -9.54
CA GLY A 219 -23.78 -10.16 -9.52
C GLY A 219 -25.23 -9.72 -9.72
N THR A 220 -25.84 -10.29 -10.74
CA THR A 220 -27.28 -10.27 -11.05
C THR A 220 -28.10 -10.91 -9.95
#